data_AF-A0A4V3TV70-F1
#
_entry.id   AF-A0A4V3TV70-F1
#
_cell.length_a   1.000
_cell.length_b   1.000
_cell.length_c   1.000
_cell.angle_alpha   90.00
_cell.angle_beta   90.00
_cell.angle_gamma   90.00
#
_symmetry.space_group_name_H-M   'P 1'
#
loop_
_entity.id
_entity.type
_entity.pdbx_description
1 polymer ?
#
loop_
_entity_poly.entity_id
_entity_poly.type
_entity_poly.pdbx_seq_one_letter_code
_entity_poly.pdbx_strand_id
1 'polypeptide(L)'
;MEVNELNLIKQSYRAIRYHKRNTLLFFGFFTILLVAFVFINQLLQIQHDSNRLTQSKWNDFKEISAFSSTNLHEEIIKNNQSVVSLYGKYFVILVLIAFAMFFLYGLVTTTLRRQEISYMKNIGLSKLHIFKHLYTELILIAIASFLSVTFVLCVMQNIFIQGTSQINQAISKKQLAEQELVFNQVTSDPQDIEIQPAPNKKAIDGSQMFVTFNEHSIFSNKEQDSNLQKFSLSITESFLILFLICAAATLFGSMVYLSLYFKRMVN
;
A
#
# COMPACT_ATOMS: atom_id res chain seq x y z
N MET A 1 -52.81 -17.73 -17.03
CA MET A 1 -51.99 -17.96 -15.79
C MET A 1 -50.52 -18.17 -16.13
N GLU A 2 -50.17 -18.94 -17.17
CA GLU A 2 -48.76 -19.20 -17.60
C GLU A 2 -47.92 -17.96 -17.97
N VAL A 3 -48.53 -16.91 -18.54
CA VAL A 3 -47.81 -15.67 -18.89
C VAL A 3 -47.24 -14.95 -17.66
N ASN A 4 -47.85 -15.12 -16.49
CA ASN A 4 -47.36 -14.54 -15.23
C ASN A 4 -46.14 -15.30 -14.68
N GLU A 5 -46.12 -16.63 -14.80
CA GLU A 5 -45.00 -17.45 -14.32
C GLU A 5 -43.74 -17.25 -15.16
N LEU A 6 -43.87 -17.17 -16.49
CA LEU A 6 -42.74 -16.91 -17.38
C LEU A 6 -42.12 -15.52 -17.13
N ASN A 7 -42.96 -14.53 -16.83
CA ASN A 7 -42.51 -13.18 -16.49
C ASN A 7 -41.85 -13.12 -15.10
N LEU A 8 -42.38 -13.86 -14.12
CA LEU A 8 -41.75 -14.04 -12.81
C LEU A 8 -40.37 -14.69 -12.94
N ILE A 9 -40.23 -15.78 -13.70
CA ILE A 9 -38.95 -16.46 -13.93
C ILE A 9 -37.95 -15.52 -14.62
N LYS A 10 -38.37 -14.77 -15.65
CA LYS A 10 -37.52 -13.77 -16.31
C LYS A 10 -37.09 -12.65 -15.38
N GLN A 11 -37.96 -12.17 -14.49
CA GLN A 11 -37.63 -11.14 -13.50
C GLN A 11 -36.67 -11.67 -12.43
N SER A 12 -36.92 -12.86 -11.88
CA SER A 12 -36.04 -13.54 -10.93
C SER A 12 -34.65 -13.79 -11.52
N TYR A 13 -34.59 -14.26 -12.76
CA TYR A 13 -33.32 -14.47 -13.46
C TYR A 13 -32.54 -13.16 -13.68
N ARG A 14 -33.23 -12.08 -14.06
CA ARG A 14 -32.63 -10.75 -14.22
C ARG A 14 -32.10 -10.20 -12.89
N ALA A 15 -32.83 -10.36 -11.80
CA ALA A 15 -32.42 -9.93 -10.47
C ALA A 15 -31.17 -10.70 -9.97
N ILE A 16 -31.15 -12.02 -10.14
CA ILE A 16 -30.00 -12.86 -9.76
C ILE A 16 -28.77 -12.51 -10.61
N ARG A 17 -28.92 -12.37 -11.93
CA ARG A 17 -27.82 -11.99 -12.83
C ARG A 17 -27.24 -10.62 -12.50
N TYR A 18 -28.10 -9.68 -12.11
CA TYR A 18 -27.72 -8.33 -11.71
C TYR A 18 -26.92 -8.31 -10.40
N HIS A 19 -27.39 -9.00 -9.36
CA HIS A 19 -26.63 -9.13 -8.10
C HIS A 19 -25.25 -9.75 -8.34
N LYS A 20 -25.17 -10.82 -9.13
CA LYS A 20 -23.90 -11.48 -9.48
C LYS A 20 -22.89 -10.52 -10.12
N ARG A 21 -23.35 -9.68 -11.06
CA ARG A 21 -22.47 -8.73 -11.77
C ARG A 21 -21.90 -7.67 -10.83
N ASN A 22 -22.73 -7.07 -9.98
CA ASN A 22 -22.26 -6.05 -9.03
C ASN A 22 -21.33 -6.64 -7.98
N THR A 23 -21.65 -7.83 -7.45
CA THR A 23 -20.79 -8.56 -6.54
C THR A 23 -19.41 -8.82 -7.15
N LEU A 24 -19.36 -9.24 -8.41
CA LEU A 24 -18.10 -9.49 -9.12
C LEU A 24 -17.31 -8.20 -9.38
N LEU A 25 -17.99 -7.10 -9.73
CA LEU A 25 -17.34 -5.79 -9.87
C LEU A 25 -16.75 -5.31 -8.56
N PHE A 26 -17.50 -5.41 -7.45
CA PHE A 26 -17.01 -5.04 -6.12
C PHE A 26 -15.83 -5.90 -5.71
N PHE A 27 -15.92 -7.21 -5.89
CA PHE A 27 -14.81 -8.13 -5.65
C PHE A 27 -13.56 -7.70 -6.44
N GLY A 28 -13.70 -7.49 -7.76
CA GLY A 28 -12.60 -7.06 -8.61
C GLY A 28 -11.95 -5.75 -8.17
N PHE A 29 -12.75 -4.71 -7.90
CA PHE A 29 -12.26 -3.42 -7.43
C PHE A 29 -11.57 -3.53 -6.07
N PHE A 30 -12.19 -4.24 -5.11
CA PHE A 30 -11.65 -4.41 -3.78
C PHE A 30 -10.34 -5.20 -3.82
N THR A 31 -10.26 -6.28 -4.60
CA THR A 31 -9.06 -7.08 -4.79
C THR A 31 -7.91 -6.27 -5.40
N ILE A 32 -8.16 -5.52 -6.48
CA ILE A 32 -7.12 -4.71 -7.14
C ILE A 32 -6.59 -3.63 -6.18
N LEU A 33 -7.50 -2.93 -5.49
CA LEU A 33 -7.12 -1.93 -4.51
C LEU A 33 -6.34 -2.57 -3.34
N LEU A 34 -6.79 -3.71 -2.82
CA LEU A 34 -6.10 -4.39 -1.72
C LEU A 34 -4.68 -4.76 -2.10
N VAL A 35 -4.46 -5.32 -3.30
CA VAL A 35 -3.11 -5.61 -3.81
C VAL A 35 -2.27 -4.33 -3.91
N ALA A 36 -2.84 -3.23 -4.39
CA ALA A 36 -2.13 -1.94 -4.45
C ALA A 36 -1.76 -1.39 -3.07
N PHE A 37 -2.67 -1.48 -2.08
CA PHE A 37 -2.41 -1.07 -0.70
C PHE A 37 -1.29 -1.91 -0.09
N VAL A 38 -1.35 -3.24 -0.24
CA VAL A 38 -0.30 -4.16 0.24
C VAL A 38 1.04 -3.84 -0.41
N PHE A 39 1.05 -3.58 -1.72
CA PHE A 39 2.27 -3.24 -2.45
C PHE A 39 2.93 -1.95 -1.95
N ILE A 40 2.16 -0.87 -1.75
CA ILE A 40 2.70 0.39 -1.21
C ILE A 40 3.19 0.21 0.23
N ASN A 41 2.44 -0.51 1.07
CA ASN A 41 2.87 -0.80 2.45
C ASN A 41 4.15 -1.63 2.48
N GLN A 42 4.29 -2.61 1.58
CA GLN A 42 5.51 -3.40 1.46
C GLN A 42 6.70 -2.54 0.99
N LEU A 43 6.50 -1.60 0.06
CA LEU A 43 7.53 -0.64 -0.35
C LEU A 43 8.00 0.24 0.82
N LEU A 44 7.05 0.78 1.59
CA LEU A 44 7.36 1.56 2.79
C LEU A 44 8.14 0.73 3.81
N GLN A 45 7.72 -0.51 4.07
CA GLN A 45 8.40 -1.39 5.01
C GLN A 45 9.84 -1.69 4.56
N ILE A 46 10.04 -2.06 3.30
CA ILE A 46 11.37 -2.32 2.73
C ILE A 46 12.26 -1.08 2.85
N GLN A 47 11.70 0.11 2.63
CA GLN A 47 12.45 1.37 2.73
C GLN A 47 12.81 1.72 4.19
N HIS A 48 11.91 1.46 5.15
CA HIS A 48 12.21 1.62 6.57
C HIS A 48 13.29 0.63 7.03
N ASP A 49 13.20 -0.64 6.61
CA ASP A 49 14.20 -1.65 6.90
C ASP A 49 15.57 -1.29 6.28
N SER A 50 15.58 -0.80 5.04
CA SER A 50 16.79 -0.31 4.37
C SER A 50 17.42 0.90 5.10
N ASN A 51 16.61 1.85 5.56
CA ASN A 51 17.09 2.98 6.34
C ASN A 51 17.69 2.53 7.68
N ARG A 52 17.05 1.59 8.38
CA ARG A 52 17.56 1.03 9.63
C ARG A 52 18.90 0.31 9.44
N LEU A 53 19.02 -0.49 8.37
CA LEU A 53 20.26 -1.18 8.02
C LEU A 53 21.37 -0.20 7.66
N THR A 54 21.05 0.84 6.89
CA THR A 54 22.00 1.91 6.54
C THR A 54 22.50 2.63 7.79
N GLN A 55 21.61 2.97 8.72
CA GLN A 55 21.96 3.63 9.97
C GLN A 55 22.83 2.74 10.86
N SER A 56 22.53 1.43 10.95
CA SER A 56 23.36 0.47 11.69
C SER A 56 24.77 0.40 11.11
N LYS A 57 24.90 0.21 9.80
CA LYS A 57 26.21 0.15 9.13
C LYS A 57 26.99 1.44 9.25
N TRP A 58 26.30 2.58 9.23
CA TRP A 58 26.93 3.87 9.42
C TRP A 58 27.44 4.08 10.86
N ASN A 59 26.70 3.60 11.86
CA ASN A 59 27.16 3.63 13.25
C ASN A 59 28.43 2.77 13.40
N ASP A 60 28.44 1.55 12.86
CA ASP A 60 29.62 0.66 12.86
C ASP A 60 30.81 1.33 12.15
N PHE A 61 30.57 2.04 11.04
CA PHE A 61 31.60 2.74 10.28
C PHE A 61 32.15 3.99 11.00
N LYS A 62 31.31 4.73 11.73
CA LYS A 62 31.73 5.87 12.57
C LYS A 62 32.59 5.43 13.74
N GLU A 63 32.30 4.27 14.34
CA GLU A 63 33.12 3.72 15.43
C GLU A 63 34.54 3.36 14.97
N ILE A 64 34.71 3.06 13.67
CA ILE A 64 35.99 2.63 13.09
C ILE A 64 36.73 3.79 12.39
N SER A 65 36.02 4.75 11.81
CA SER A 65 36.60 5.89 11.08
C SER A 65 36.25 7.22 11.74
N ALA A 66 37.07 7.66 12.69
CA ALA A 66 36.87 8.93 13.40
C ALA A 66 36.90 10.21 12.51
N PHE A 67 37.18 10.07 11.20
CA PHE A 67 37.42 11.20 10.28
C PHE A 67 36.78 11.07 8.89
N SER A 68 35.84 10.13 8.65
CA SER A 68 35.25 10.01 7.31
C SER A 68 34.13 11.03 7.06
N SER A 69 34.16 11.66 5.89
CA SER A 69 33.27 12.75 5.43
C SER A 69 31.78 12.44 5.64
N THR A 70 31.09 13.32 6.37
CA THR A 70 29.67 13.26 6.76
C THR A 70 28.68 13.38 5.60
N ASN A 71 29.12 13.89 4.44
CA ASN A 71 28.23 14.26 3.33
C ASN A 71 27.50 13.07 2.69
N LEU A 72 28.17 11.92 2.53
CA LEU A 72 27.57 10.73 1.91
C LEU A 72 26.42 10.15 2.75
N HIS A 73 26.53 10.21 4.08
CA HIS A 73 25.45 9.76 4.96
C HIS A 73 24.25 10.70 4.93
N GLU A 74 24.50 12.01 4.89
CA GLU A 74 23.45 13.03 4.78
C GLU A 74 22.67 12.89 3.47
N GLU A 75 23.36 12.61 2.35
CA GLU A 75 22.73 12.36 1.06
C GLU A 75 21.91 11.06 1.05
N ILE A 76 22.41 9.97 1.65
CA ILE A 76 21.63 8.73 1.75
C ILE A 76 20.40 8.91 2.64
N ILE A 77 20.50 9.65 3.75
CA ILE A 77 19.34 9.97 4.59
C ILE A 77 18.33 10.80 3.79
N LYS A 78 18.79 11.83 3.08
CA LYS A 78 17.92 12.71 2.26
C LYS A 78 17.22 11.93 1.16
N ASN A 79 17.93 11.02 0.49
CA ASN A 79 17.34 10.10 -0.49
C ASN A 79 16.28 9.20 0.17
N ASN A 80 16.60 8.58 1.31
CA ASN A 80 15.64 7.73 2.01
C ASN A 80 14.37 8.48 2.41
N GLN A 81 14.49 9.71 2.92
CA GLN A 81 13.34 10.57 3.26
C GLN A 81 12.52 10.94 2.01
N SER A 82 13.18 11.22 0.89
CA SER A 82 12.53 11.52 -0.39
C SER A 82 11.73 10.33 -0.92
N VAL A 83 12.29 9.11 -0.89
CA VAL A 83 11.61 7.88 -1.30
C VAL A 83 10.40 7.58 -0.40
N VAL A 84 10.56 7.70 0.93
CA VAL A 84 9.44 7.53 1.87
C VAL A 84 8.34 8.56 1.61
N SER A 85 8.70 9.82 1.36
CA SER A 85 7.74 10.88 1.02
C SER A 85 6.98 10.57 -0.29
N LEU A 86 7.68 10.06 -1.30
CA LEU A 86 7.09 9.63 -2.57
C LEU A 86 6.05 8.53 -2.36
N TYR A 87 6.41 7.47 -1.61
CA TYR A 87 5.47 6.38 -1.30
C TYR A 87 4.29 6.86 -0.46
N GLY A 88 4.51 7.79 0.48
CA GLY A 88 3.45 8.43 1.24
C GLY A 88 2.46 9.18 0.34
N LYS A 89 2.95 9.91 -0.68
CA LYS A 89 2.07 10.57 -1.67
C LYS A 89 1.26 9.55 -2.48
N TYR A 90 1.87 8.45 -2.93
CA TYR A 90 1.14 7.39 -3.63
C TYR A 90 0.08 6.73 -2.74
N PHE A 91 0.37 6.53 -1.47
CA PHE A 91 -0.59 6.02 -0.50
C PHE A 91 -1.81 6.96 -0.39
N VAL A 92 -1.60 8.26 -0.24
CA VAL A 92 -2.68 9.26 -0.17
C VAL A 92 -3.52 9.28 -1.45
N ILE A 93 -2.88 9.25 -2.62
CA ILE A 93 -3.58 9.18 -3.91
C ILE A 93 -4.44 7.92 -3.98
N LEU A 94 -3.90 6.77 -3.55
CA LEU A 94 -4.62 5.51 -3.53
C LEU A 94 -5.85 5.55 -2.59
N VAL A 95 -5.72 6.19 -1.43
CA VAL A 95 -6.84 6.44 -0.50
C VAL A 95 -7.94 7.28 -1.17
N LEU A 96 -7.58 8.36 -1.87
CA LEU A 96 -8.53 9.21 -2.58
C LEU A 96 -9.26 8.45 -3.71
N ILE A 97 -8.52 7.66 -4.49
CA ILE A 97 -9.09 6.82 -5.55
C ILE A 97 -10.04 5.78 -4.97
N ALA A 98 -9.63 5.09 -3.90
CA ALA A 98 -10.47 4.12 -3.21
C ALA A 98 -11.75 4.75 -2.67
N PHE A 99 -11.64 5.90 -2.01
CA PHE A 99 -12.80 6.63 -1.50
C PHE A 99 -13.77 7.02 -2.62
N ALA A 100 -13.27 7.62 -3.71
CA ALA A 100 -14.10 8.02 -4.85
C ALA A 100 -14.79 6.80 -5.50
N MET A 101 -14.05 5.71 -5.70
CA MET A 101 -14.57 4.49 -6.31
C MET A 101 -15.68 3.85 -5.47
N PHE A 102 -15.47 3.70 -4.16
CA PHE A 102 -16.47 3.12 -3.27
C PHE A 102 -17.66 4.05 -3.00
N PHE A 103 -17.44 5.37 -3.02
CA PHE A 103 -18.51 6.35 -2.96
C PHE A 103 -19.45 6.23 -4.18
N LEU A 104 -18.88 6.21 -5.39
CA LEU A 104 -19.63 6.00 -6.63
C LEU A 104 -20.32 4.64 -6.65
N TYR A 105 -19.63 3.59 -6.17
CA TYR A 105 -20.22 2.27 -6.05
C TYR A 105 -21.45 2.27 -5.12
N GLY A 106 -21.37 2.92 -3.96
CA GLY A 106 -22.49 3.09 -3.04
C GLY A 106 -23.68 3.83 -3.66
N LEU A 107 -23.42 4.91 -4.40
CA LEU A 107 -24.45 5.65 -5.15
C LEU A 107 -25.14 4.76 -6.19
N VAL A 108 -24.35 4.08 -7.04
CA VAL A 108 -24.86 3.29 -8.16
C VAL A 108 -25.65 2.08 -7.66
N THR A 109 -25.12 1.34 -6.68
CA THR A 109 -25.79 0.17 -6.11
C THR A 109 -27.12 0.53 -5.47
N THR A 110 -27.15 1.60 -4.67
CA THR A 110 -28.39 2.07 -4.03
C THR A 110 -29.42 2.55 -5.07
N THR A 111 -28.95 3.21 -6.13
CA THR A 111 -29.83 3.65 -7.24
C THR A 111 -30.50 2.48 -7.93
N LEU A 112 -29.72 1.46 -8.27
CA LEU A 112 -30.21 0.30 -9.00
C LEU A 112 -31.08 -0.62 -8.13
N ARG A 113 -30.88 -0.62 -6.81
CA ARG A 113 -31.72 -1.35 -5.84
C ARG A 113 -32.91 -0.54 -5.32
N ARG A 114 -33.26 0.58 -5.97
CA ARG A 114 -34.38 1.44 -5.54
C ARG A 114 -35.70 0.69 -5.37
N GLN A 115 -36.04 -0.22 -6.30
CA GLN A 115 -37.29 -0.98 -6.23
C GLN A 115 -37.32 -1.93 -5.03
N GLU A 116 -36.20 -2.61 -4.77
CA GLU A 116 -36.01 -3.50 -3.63
C GLU A 116 -36.12 -2.73 -2.30
N ILE A 117 -35.44 -1.59 -2.20
CA ILE A 117 -35.51 -0.69 -1.04
C ILE A 117 -36.95 -0.19 -0.81
N SER A 118 -37.66 0.15 -1.89
CA SER A 118 -39.06 0.58 -1.80
C SER A 118 -39.98 -0.54 -1.33
N TYR A 119 -39.77 -1.75 -1.82
CA TYR A 119 -40.52 -2.94 -1.40
C TYR A 119 -40.30 -3.24 0.09
N MET A 120 -39.04 -3.24 0.53
CA MET A 120 -38.69 -3.43 1.95
C MET A 120 -39.34 -2.38 2.85
N LYS A 121 -39.35 -1.11 2.41
CA LYS A 121 -40.03 -0.02 3.13
C LYS A 121 -41.55 -0.25 3.21
N ASN A 122 -42.17 -0.74 2.13
CA ASN A 122 -43.62 -0.98 2.07
C ASN A 122 -44.06 -2.14 2.98
N ILE A 123 -43.18 -3.11 3.25
CA ILE A 123 -43.44 -4.19 4.23
C ILE A 123 -43.20 -3.71 5.68
N GLY A 124 -42.80 -2.44 5.88
CA GLY A 124 -42.60 -1.85 7.20
C GLY A 124 -41.21 -2.11 7.80
N LEU A 125 -40.23 -2.54 7.00
CA LEU A 125 -38.86 -2.67 7.49
C LEU A 125 -38.26 -1.30 7.83
N SER A 126 -37.59 -1.23 8.97
CA SER A 126 -36.91 -0.01 9.41
C SER A 126 -35.73 0.31 8.48
N LYS A 127 -35.41 1.61 8.33
CA LYS A 127 -34.27 2.06 7.50
C LYS A 127 -32.97 1.35 7.88
N LEU A 128 -32.76 1.14 9.18
CA LEU A 128 -31.56 0.49 9.74
C LEU A 128 -31.46 -0.97 9.31
N HIS A 129 -32.59 -1.68 9.21
CA HIS A 129 -32.63 -3.06 8.74
C HIS A 129 -32.28 -3.16 7.25
N ILE A 130 -32.82 -2.26 6.42
CA ILE A 130 -32.51 -2.18 4.98
C ILE A 130 -31.01 -1.90 4.78
N PHE A 131 -30.45 -0.94 5.51
CA PHE A 131 -29.01 -0.69 5.47
C PHE A 131 -28.21 -1.93 5.87
N LYS A 132 -28.53 -2.57 7.00
CA LYS A 132 -27.83 -3.77 7.47
C LYS A 132 -27.82 -4.88 6.42
N HIS A 133 -28.94 -5.10 5.74
CA HIS A 133 -29.03 -6.08 4.65
C HIS A 133 -28.05 -5.76 3.52
N LEU A 134 -28.05 -4.51 3.02
CA LEU A 134 -27.14 -4.08 1.95
C LEU A 134 -25.67 -4.17 2.36
N TYR A 135 -25.33 -3.82 3.60
CA TYR A 135 -23.95 -3.87 4.12
C TYR A 135 -23.44 -5.28 4.32
N THR A 136 -24.29 -6.20 4.75
CA THR A 136 -23.86 -7.58 5.04
C THR A 136 -23.36 -8.27 3.77
N GLU A 137 -23.98 -8.01 2.62
CA GLU A 137 -23.49 -8.51 1.34
C GLU A 137 -22.09 -7.97 1.01
N LEU A 138 -21.85 -6.66 1.21
CA LEU A 138 -20.54 -6.05 0.93
C LEU A 138 -19.45 -6.59 1.84
N ILE A 139 -19.77 -6.82 3.12
CA ILE A 139 -18.84 -7.39 4.10
C ILE A 139 -18.42 -8.80 3.67
N LEU A 140 -19.36 -9.65 3.27
CA LEU A 140 -19.05 -11.01 2.82
C LEU A 140 -18.12 -11.00 1.59
N ILE A 141 -18.36 -10.09 0.65
CA ILE A 141 -17.53 -10.00 -0.56
C ILE A 141 -16.14 -9.43 -0.23
N ALA A 142 -16.04 -8.47 0.69
CA ALA A 142 -14.76 -7.95 1.16
C ALA A 142 -13.92 -9.04 1.85
N ILE A 143 -14.54 -9.86 2.71
CA ILE A 143 -13.89 -11.00 3.35
C ILE A 143 -13.42 -12.03 2.30
N ALA A 144 -14.27 -12.36 1.33
CA ALA A 144 -13.88 -13.27 0.24
C ALA A 144 -12.69 -12.72 -0.57
N SER A 145 -12.67 -11.41 -0.83
CA SER A 145 -11.57 -10.72 -1.51
C SER A 145 -10.27 -10.80 -0.69
N PHE A 146 -10.36 -10.55 0.62
CA PHE A 146 -9.24 -10.67 1.55
C PHE A 146 -8.66 -12.07 1.58
N LEU A 147 -9.50 -13.10 1.70
CA LEU A 147 -9.04 -14.49 1.72
C LEU A 147 -8.38 -14.88 0.40
N SER A 148 -8.94 -14.45 -0.74
CA SER A 148 -8.37 -14.70 -2.05
C SER A 148 -7.01 -14.02 -2.23
N VAL A 149 -6.89 -12.73 -1.88
CA VAL A 149 -5.62 -12.00 -1.96
C VAL A 149 -4.59 -12.58 -1.02
N THR A 150 -4.96 -12.86 0.22
CA THR A 150 -4.06 -13.47 1.21
C THR A 150 -3.54 -14.81 0.71
N PHE A 151 -4.42 -15.68 0.17
CA PHE A 151 -4.00 -16.95 -0.39
C PHE A 151 -2.99 -16.76 -1.53
N VAL A 152 -3.30 -15.91 -2.51
CA VAL A 152 -2.41 -15.66 -3.66
C VAL A 152 -1.07 -15.07 -3.23
N LEU A 153 -1.08 -14.06 -2.36
CA LEU A 153 0.14 -13.40 -1.89
C LEU A 153 0.98 -14.29 -0.97
N CYS A 154 0.38 -15.16 -0.15
CA CYS A 154 1.12 -16.14 0.64
C CYS A 154 1.78 -17.19 -0.27
N VAL A 155 1.09 -17.68 -1.30
CA VAL A 155 1.67 -18.63 -2.27
C VAL A 155 2.80 -17.98 -3.07
N MET A 156 2.63 -16.71 -3.45
CA MET A 156 3.61 -15.96 -4.24
C MET A 156 4.51 -15.04 -3.40
N GLN A 157 4.66 -15.29 -2.10
CA GLN A 157 5.32 -14.38 -1.17
C GLN A 157 6.74 -14.01 -1.63
N ASN A 158 7.55 -15.01 -1.95
CA ASN A 158 8.96 -14.78 -2.32
C ASN A 158 9.06 -13.91 -3.58
N ILE A 159 8.26 -14.22 -4.60
CA ILE A 159 8.22 -13.46 -5.87
C ILE A 159 7.76 -12.02 -5.60
N PHE A 160 6.74 -11.84 -4.76
CA PHE A 160 6.21 -10.53 -4.44
C PHE A 160 7.23 -9.68 -3.66
N ILE A 161 7.88 -10.24 -2.64
CA ILE A 161 8.89 -9.53 -1.83
C ILE A 161 10.12 -9.19 -2.69
N GLN A 162 10.62 -10.13 -3.49
CA GLN A 162 11.75 -9.90 -4.39
C GLN A 162 11.43 -8.82 -5.42
N GLY A 163 10.27 -8.91 -6.08
CA GLY A 163 9.82 -7.90 -7.04
C GLY A 163 9.69 -6.51 -6.41
N THR A 164 9.12 -6.44 -5.20
CA THR A 164 8.97 -5.16 -4.49
C THR A 164 10.34 -4.59 -4.07
N SER A 165 11.27 -5.44 -3.64
CA SER A 165 12.65 -5.04 -3.30
C SER A 165 13.40 -4.50 -4.51
N GLN A 166 13.29 -5.16 -5.67
CA GLN A 166 13.91 -4.70 -6.92
C GLN A 166 13.35 -3.35 -7.37
N ILE A 167 12.03 -3.16 -7.28
CA ILE A 167 11.39 -1.87 -7.59
C ILE A 167 11.88 -0.79 -6.63
N ASN A 168 11.95 -1.08 -5.32
CA ASN A 168 12.45 -0.14 -4.34
C ASN A 168 13.90 0.29 -4.64
N GLN A 169 14.78 -0.68 -4.91
CA GLN A 169 16.16 -0.40 -5.30
C GLN A 169 16.25 0.46 -6.57
N ALA A 170 15.41 0.18 -7.58
CA ALA A 170 15.38 0.97 -8.81
C ALA A 170 14.96 2.42 -8.56
N ILE A 171 13.94 2.65 -7.71
CA ILE A 171 13.47 3.99 -7.35
C ILE A 171 14.52 4.73 -6.52
N SER A 172 15.11 4.08 -5.52
CA SER A 172 16.14 4.69 -4.67
C SER A 172 17.40 5.06 -5.45
N LYS A 173 17.83 4.22 -6.42
CA LYS A 173 18.94 4.55 -7.32
C LYS A 173 18.62 5.72 -8.24
N LYS A 174 17.41 5.75 -8.80
CA LYS A 174 16.97 6.85 -9.66
C LYS A 174 16.95 8.18 -8.90
N GLN A 175 16.40 8.19 -7.68
CA GLN A 175 16.37 9.40 -6.86
C GLN A 175 17.77 9.86 -6.42
N LEU A 176 18.67 8.92 -6.14
CA LEU A 176 20.07 9.26 -5.85
C LEU A 176 20.79 9.83 -7.07
N ALA A 177 20.55 9.30 -8.27
CA ALA A 177 21.13 9.83 -9.51
C ALA A 177 20.60 11.23 -9.87
N GLU A 178 19.35 11.55 -9.49
CA GLU A 178 18.75 12.88 -9.66
C GLU A 178 19.24 13.88 -8.61
N GLN A 179 19.66 13.41 -7.43
CA GLN A 179 20.38 14.21 -6.44
C GLN A 179 21.86 14.20 -6.82
N GLU A 180 22.30 15.09 -7.71
CA GLU A 180 23.70 15.23 -8.14
C GLU A 180 24.68 14.90 -6.99
N LEU A 181 25.28 13.70 -7.04
CA LEU A 181 26.34 13.27 -6.13
C LEU A 181 27.55 14.14 -6.45
N VAL A 182 27.60 15.34 -5.86
CA VAL A 182 28.80 16.17 -5.86
C VAL A 182 29.76 15.51 -4.88
N PHE A 183 30.44 14.47 -5.37
CA PHE A 183 31.71 14.06 -4.79
C PHE A 183 32.65 15.24 -4.99
N ASN A 184 32.70 16.14 -4.00
CA ASN A 184 33.88 16.95 -3.78
C ASN A 184 35.01 15.97 -3.48
N GLN A 185 35.65 15.46 -4.53
CA GLN A 185 37.01 14.97 -4.42
C GLN A 185 37.76 16.11 -3.74
N VAL A 186 38.20 15.89 -2.51
CA VAL A 186 39.26 16.70 -1.93
C VAL A 186 40.42 16.48 -2.89
N THR A 187 40.58 17.40 -3.84
CA THR A 187 41.85 17.60 -4.54
C THR A 187 42.87 17.75 -3.44
N SER A 188 43.69 16.73 -3.28
CA SER A 188 44.84 16.73 -2.41
C SER A 188 45.67 17.96 -2.75
N ASP A 189 45.68 18.95 -1.87
CA ASP A 189 46.70 19.99 -1.94
C ASP A 189 47.97 19.38 -1.33
N PRO A 190 49.08 19.18 -2.07
CA PRO A 190 50.21 18.37 -1.60
C PRO A 190 51.13 19.08 -0.60
N GLN A 191 50.66 20.06 0.19
CA GLN A 191 51.56 20.91 0.99
C GLN A 191 51.44 20.83 2.51
N ASP A 192 50.43 20.17 3.08
CA ASP A 192 50.33 20.06 4.55
C ASP A 192 50.31 18.60 5.01
N ILE A 193 51.48 17.94 4.97
CA ILE A 193 51.73 16.71 5.74
C ILE A 193 52.83 17.01 6.74
N GLU A 194 52.43 17.57 7.88
CA GLU A 194 53.28 17.64 9.07
C GLU A 194 53.31 16.23 9.70
N ILE A 195 54.51 15.64 9.76
CA ILE A 195 54.77 14.28 10.22
C ILE A 195 54.53 14.20 11.74
N GLN A 196 53.44 13.57 12.18
CA GLN A 196 53.34 13.04 13.55
C GLN A 196 53.72 11.55 13.57
N PRO A 197 54.51 11.09 14.57
CA PRO A 197 54.93 9.70 14.62
C PRO A 197 53.79 8.78 15.07
N ALA A 198 53.64 7.67 14.36
CA ALA A 198 52.58 6.68 14.51
C ALA A 198 52.55 6.00 15.89
N PRO A 199 51.36 5.81 16.51
CA PRO A 199 51.19 4.79 17.52
C PRO A 199 50.93 3.44 16.82
N ASN A 200 51.83 2.51 17.10
CA ASN A 200 51.85 1.12 16.69
C ASN A 200 50.50 0.40 16.97
N LYS A 201 49.63 0.26 15.98
CA LYS A 201 48.53 -0.73 15.98
C LYS A 201 48.41 -1.34 14.58
N LYS A 202 48.45 -2.67 14.56
CA LYS A 202 48.35 -3.55 13.38
C LYS A 202 47.44 -2.93 12.31
N ALA A 203 48.01 -2.66 11.15
CA ALA A 203 47.30 -2.28 9.95
C ALA A 203 46.26 -3.36 9.62
N ILE A 204 45.01 -3.12 10.01
CA ILE A 204 43.87 -3.76 9.38
C ILE A 204 43.72 -3.01 8.06
N ASP A 205 43.93 -3.75 6.99
CA ASP A 205 43.92 -3.32 5.60
C ASP A 205 42.73 -2.38 5.32
N GLY A 206 43.02 -1.07 5.22
CA GLY A 206 42.00 -0.03 5.00
C GLY A 206 41.23 -0.21 3.70
N SER A 207 41.77 -1.01 2.76
CA SER A 207 41.07 -1.37 1.53
C SER A 207 39.84 -2.27 1.78
N GLN A 208 39.79 -3.04 2.86
CA GLN A 208 38.63 -3.88 3.20
C GLN A 208 37.51 -3.12 3.93
N MET A 209 37.81 -2.00 4.60
CA MET A 209 36.80 -1.21 5.31
C MET A 209 35.91 -0.38 4.37
N PHE A 210 36.46 0.12 3.26
CA PHE A 210 35.67 0.81 2.23
C PHE A 210 34.83 -0.14 1.37
N VAL A 211 35.17 -1.45 1.32
CA VAL A 211 34.36 -2.46 0.63
C VAL A 211 33.01 -2.68 1.34
N THR A 212 32.94 -2.45 2.65
CA THR A 212 31.70 -2.52 3.44
C THR A 212 30.70 -1.41 3.11
N PHE A 213 31.15 -0.30 2.50
CA PHE A 213 30.35 0.85 2.06
C PHE A 213 30.30 0.98 0.52
N ASN A 214 30.36 -0.15 -0.19
CA ASN A 214 30.09 -0.19 -1.63
C ASN A 214 28.59 0.11 -1.89
N GLU A 215 28.24 0.85 -2.94
CA GLU A 215 26.84 1.07 -3.36
C GLU A 215 26.04 -0.24 -3.39
N HIS A 216 26.69 -1.34 -3.77
CA HIS A 216 26.08 -2.67 -3.74
C HIS A 216 25.78 -3.20 -2.33
N SER A 217 26.57 -2.87 -1.31
CA SER A 217 26.35 -3.33 0.06
C SER A 217 25.30 -2.48 0.81
N ILE A 218 25.16 -1.20 0.47
CA ILE A 218 24.16 -0.29 1.08
C ILE A 218 22.75 -0.67 0.62
N PHE A 219 22.60 -1.02 -0.66
CA PHE A 219 21.30 -1.38 -1.23
C PHE A 219 21.06 -2.90 -1.30
N SER A 220 22.07 -3.75 -1.06
CA SER A 220 21.82 -5.17 -0.81
C SER A 220 21.18 -5.32 0.56
N ASN A 221 19.86 -5.15 0.61
CA ASN A 221 19.06 -5.86 1.59
C ASN A 221 19.34 -7.34 1.33
N LYS A 222 20.31 -7.93 2.05
CA LYS A 222 20.29 -9.38 2.28
C LYS A 222 18.87 -9.67 2.71
N GLU A 223 18.17 -10.51 1.96
CA GLU A 223 16.80 -10.94 2.20
C GLU A 223 16.66 -11.29 3.69
N GLN A 224 16.31 -10.28 4.50
CA GLN A 224 16.42 -10.39 5.94
C GLN A 224 15.13 -11.02 6.38
N ASP A 225 15.15 -12.35 6.55
CA ASP A 225 14.11 -13.21 7.10
C ASP A 225 12.76 -12.51 7.17
N SER A 226 12.11 -12.35 6.01
CA SER A 226 10.77 -11.82 5.96
C SER A 226 9.87 -12.85 6.64
N ASN A 227 9.74 -12.71 7.95
CA ASN A 227 8.91 -13.58 8.75
C ASN A 227 7.50 -13.50 8.16
N LEU A 228 6.94 -14.66 7.78
CA LEU A 228 5.57 -14.83 7.28
C LEU A 228 4.57 -14.02 8.11
N GLN A 229 4.80 -13.93 9.42
CA GLN A 229 4.01 -13.15 10.35
C GLN A 229 4.00 -11.64 10.04
N LYS A 230 5.15 -11.05 9.68
CA LYS A 230 5.21 -9.62 9.33
C LYS A 230 4.49 -9.36 8.01
N PHE A 231 4.62 -10.27 7.05
CA PHE A 231 3.94 -10.15 5.77
C PHE A 231 2.42 -10.29 5.92
N SER A 232 1.94 -11.27 6.70
CA SER A 232 0.51 -11.44 6.96
C SER A 232 -0.08 -10.29 7.77
N LEU A 233 0.69 -9.70 8.69
CA LEU A 233 0.30 -8.48 9.41
C LEU A 233 0.12 -7.31 8.44
N SER A 234 1.07 -7.10 7.52
CA SER A 234 0.98 -6.05 6.48
C SER A 234 -0.26 -6.22 5.58
N ILE A 235 -0.60 -7.45 5.19
CA ILE A 235 -1.84 -7.72 4.44
C ILE A 235 -3.08 -7.38 5.27
N THR A 236 -3.09 -7.75 6.55
CA THR A 236 -4.21 -7.50 7.46
C THR A 236 -4.42 -6.02 7.71
N GLU A 237 -3.35 -5.26 7.97
CA GLU A 237 -3.41 -3.80 8.13
C GLU A 237 -3.94 -3.11 6.86
N SER A 238 -3.43 -3.51 5.70
CA SER A 238 -3.90 -3.02 4.39
C SER A 238 -5.39 -3.31 4.18
N PHE A 239 -5.85 -4.50 4.56
CA PHE A 239 -7.26 -4.88 4.52
C PHE A 239 -8.11 -4.01 5.45
N LEU A 240 -7.70 -3.81 6.71
CA LEU A 240 -8.46 -3.02 7.67
C LEU A 240 -8.61 -1.56 7.20
N ILE A 241 -7.54 -0.96 6.69
CA ILE A 241 -7.57 0.41 6.15
C ILE A 241 -8.54 0.48 4.96
N LEU A 242 -8.40 -0.42 3.99
CA LEU A 242 -9.27 -0.43 2.81
C LEU A 242 -10.73 -0.72 3.17
N PHE A 243 -10.96 -1.62 4.11
CA PHE A 243 -12.30 -1.97 4.60
C PHE A 243 -12.98 -0.78 5.27
N LEU A 244 -12.25 -0.01 6.11
CA LEU A 244 -12.77 1.21 6.73
C LEU A 244 -13.11 2.27 5.68
N ILE A 245 -12.23 2.49 4.69
CA ILE A 245 -12.47 3.42 3.58
C ILE A 245 -13.70 2.98 2.78
N CYS A 246 -13.79 1.69 2.46
CA CYS A 246 -14.92 1.10 1.73
C CYS A 246 -16.22 1.29 2.50
N ALA A 247 -16.26 0.95 3.79
CA ALA A 247 -17.44 1.09 4.63
C ALA A 247 -17.89 2.55 4.72
N ALA A 248 -16.97 3.48 5.02
CA ALA A 248 -17.28 4.90 5.13
C ALA A 248 -17.76 5.51 3.79
N ALA A 249 -17.05 5.23 2.69
CA ALA A 249 -17.37 5.79 1.39
C ALA A 249 -18.69 5.24 0.82
N THR A 250 -18.94 3.93 0.94
CA THR A 250 -20.21 3.34 0.51
C THR A 250 -21.38 3.83 1.36
N LEU A 251 -21.20 4.03 2.68
CA LEU A 251 -22.19 4.67 3.57
C LEU A 251 -22.52 6.06 3.11
N PHE A 252 -21.50 6.87 2.90
CA PHE A 252 -21.67 8.24 2.48
C PHE A 252 -22.38 8.32 1.11
N GLY A 253 -21.97 7.51 0.14
CA GLY A 253 -22.62 7.43 -1.17
C GLY A 253 -24.08 7.02 -1.09
N SER A 254 -24.38 5.95 -0.35
CA SER A 254 -25.75 5.45 -0.18
C SER A 254 -26.65 6.48 0.52
N MET A 255 -26.14 7.16 1.55
CA MET A 255 -26.87 8.21 2.27
C MET A 255 -27.16 9.43 1.39
N VAL A 256 -26.20 9.88 0.57
CA VAL A 256 -26.39 10.99 -0.38
C VAL A 256 -27.54 10.67 -1.33
N TYR A 257 -27.56 9.47 -1.91
CA TYR A 257 -28.65 9.07 -2.79
C TYR A 257 -30.00 9.01 -2.07
N LEU A 258 -30.07 8.36 -0.91
CA LEU A 258 -31.33 8.22 -0.18
C LEU A 258 -31.88 9.57 0.28
N SER A 259 -31.03 10.50 0.71
CA SER A 259 -31.42 11.86 1.04
C SER A 259 -32.05 12.59 -0.15
N LEU A 260 -31.39 12.56 -1.31
CA LEU A 260 -31.93 13.13 -2.56
C LEU A 260 -33.24 12.46 -2.98
N TYR A 261 -33.33 11.14 -2.82
CA TYR A 261 -34.48 10.36 -3.20
C TYR A 261 -35.71 10.66 -2.32
N PHE A 262 -35.54 10.72 -1.00
CA PHE A 262 -36.64 11.03 -0.09
C PHE A 262 -37.10 12.49 -0.23
N LYS A 263 -36.18 13.43 -0.48
CA LYS A 263 -36.56 14.84 -0.74
C LYS A 263 -37.47 14.99 -1.97
N ARG A 264 -37.26 14.17 -3.02
CA ARG A 264 -38.09 14.16 -4.23
C ARG A 264 -39.47 13.49 -4.08
N MET A 265 -39.72 12.77 -2.98
CA MET A 265 -41.03 12.14 -2.73
C MET A 265 -41.91 12.97 -1.80
N VAL A 266 -41.35 13.99 -1.13
CA VAL A 266 -42.08 14.90 -0.23
C VAL A 266 -42.56 16.16 -0.98
N ASN A 267 -41.92 16.48 -2.10
CA ASN A 267 -42.37 17.49 -3.07
C ASN A 267 -43.12 16.83 -4.22
#